data_AF-Q2SFN0-F1
#
_entry.id   AF-Q2SFN0-F1
#
_cell.length_a   1.000
_cell.length_b   1.000
_cell.length_c   1.000
_cell.angle_alpha   90.00
_cell.angle_beta   90.00
_cell.angle_gamma   90.00
#
_symmetry.space_group_name_H-M   'P 1'
#
loop_
_entity.id
_entity.type
_entity.pdbx_description
1 polymer ?
#
loop_
_entity_poly.entity_id
_entity_poly.type
_entity_poly.pdbx_seq_one_letter_code
_entity_poly.pdbx_strand_id
1 'polypeptide(L)'
;MIKREVLMPIELIEDIARIVHEEGYVALQDAFPSIDTKPPIFLSDVEAEALIDLAVIEKKKVRLMFPYYDDEHPLFNEEHEKGFDDIQMGIYEKTIYYVESAFKKRSIRSSDLIDIKLRNRHIHRQ
;
A
#
# COMPACT_ATOMS: atom_id res chain seq x y z
N MET A 1 -5.28 -23.00 6.39
CA MET A 1 -4.70 -21.69 6.66
C MET A 1 -5.78 -20.80 7.26
N ILE A 2 -5.52 -20.06 8.35
CA ILE A 2 -6.54 -19.19 8.96
C ILE A 2 -6.54 -17.88 8.17
N LYS A 3 -7.71 -17.47 7.68
CA LYS A 3 -7.91 -16.13 7.10
C LYS A 3 -8.62 -15.22 8.10
N ARG A 4 -8.31 -13.94 8.06
CA ARG A 4 -8.89 -12.87 8.87
C ARG A 4 -9.62 -11.89 7.98
N GLU A 5 -10.76 -11.41 8.47
CA GLU A 5 -11.49 -10.34 7.83
C GLU A 5 -10.71 -9.03 7.93
N VAL A 6 -10.55 -8.34 6.80
CA VAL A 6 -9.95 -7.02 6.70
C VAL A 6 -10.99 -6.08 6.10
N LEU A 7 -11.47 -5.16 6.93
CA LEU A 7 -12.51 -4.20 6.54
C LEU A 7 -11.87 -3.00 5.84
N MET A 8 -11.88 -3.01 4.50
CA MET A 8 -11.35 -1.94 3.66
C MET A 8 -12.48 -1.17 2.96
N PRO A 9 -12.29 0.12 2.64
CA PRO A 9 -13.18 0.88 1.76
C PRO A 9 -13.29 0.20 0.39
N ILE A 10 -14.46 0.30 -0.23
CA ILE A 10 -14.71 -0.32 -1.53
C ILE A 10 -13.75 0.20 -2.61
N GLU A 11 -13.49 1.51 -2.64
CA GLU A 11 -12.57 2.14 -3.59
C GLU A 11 -11.16 1.53 -3.51
N LEU A 12 -10.67 1.29 -2.29
CA LEU A 12 -9.37 0.66 -2.06
C LEU A 12 -9.35 -0.79 -2.58
N ILE A 13 -10.44 -1.54 -2.36
CA ILE A 13 -10.56 -2.92 -2.84
C ILE A 13 -10.58 -2.95 -4.37
N GLU A 14 -11.31 -2.04 -5.00
CA GLU A 14 -11.40 -1.94 -6.45
C GLU A 14 -10.04 -1.60 -7.07
N ASP A 15 -9.30 -0.65 -6.49
CA ASP A 15 -7.97 -0.29 -6.97
C ASP A 15 -6.96 -1.43 -6.79
N ILE A 16 -6.96 -2.10 -5.64
CA ILE A 16 -6.09 -3.26 -5.40
C ILE A 16 -6.46 -4.41 -6.34
N ALA A 17 -7.75 -4.72 -6.51
CA ALA A 17 -8.20 -5.78 -7.39
C ALA A 17 -7.76 -5.50 -8.83
N ARG A 18 -7.88 -4.26 -9.30
CA ARG A 18 -7.41 -3.85 -10.62
C ARG A 18 -5.91 -4.15 -10.78
N ILE A 19 -5.07 -3.71 -9.83
CA ILE A 19 -3.62 -3.93 -9.86
C ILE A 19 -3.28 -5.44 -9.81
N VAL A 20 -3.94 -6.21 -8.94
CA VAL A 20 -3.71 -7.66 -8.82
C VAL A 20 -3.91 -8.38 -10.15
N HIS A 21 -4.96 -8.01 -10.89
CA HIS A 21 -5.30 -8.63 -12.17
C HIS A 21 -4.48 -8.08 -13.34
N GLU A 22 -4.24 -6.77 -13.41
CA GLU A 22 -3.44 -6.15 -14.47
C GLU A 22 -1.98 -6.60 -14.43
N GLU A 23 -1.42 -6.76 -13.24
CA GLU A 23 -0.01 -7.11 -13.05
C GLU A 23 0.23 -8.58 -12.74
N GLY A 24 -0.84 -9.36 -12.50
CA GLY A 24 -0.75 -10.80 -12.28
C GLY A 24 -0.15 -11.18 -10.93
N TYR A 25 -0.52 -10.51 -9.83
CA TYR A 25 -0.06 -10.86 -8.48
C TYR A 25 -0.70 -12.17 -7.98
N VAL A 26 -0.10 -13.30 -8.35
CA VAL A 26 -0.60 -14.65 -8.05
C VAL A 26 -0.89 -14.88 -6.56
N ALA A 27 -0.04 -14.34 -5.67
CA ALA A 27 -0.19 -14.50 -4.22
C ALA A 27 -1.48 -13.88 -3.65
N LEU A 28 -2.13 -12.97 -4.40
CA LEU A 28 -3.34 -12.26 -3.98
C LEU A 28 -4.59 -12.68 -4.75
N GLN A 29 -4.48 -13.57 -5.75
CA GLN A 29 -5.62 -13.97 -6.58
C GLN A 29 -6.74 -14.65 -5.78
N ASP A 30 -6.41 -15.41 -4.73
CA ASP A 30 -7.42 -16.04 -3.87
C ASP A 30 -8.18 -15.01 -3.02
N ALA A 31 -7.53 -13.92 -2.62
CA ALA A 31 -8.14 -12.83 -1.85
C ALA A 31 -8.88 -11.82 -2.74
N PHE A 32 -8.43 -11.67 -3.99
CA PHE A 32 -8.99 -10.78 -5.01
C PHE A 32 -9.25 -11.58 -6.30
N PRO A 33 -10.29 -12.43 -6.34
CA PRO A 33 -10.51 -13.37 -7.44
C PRO A 33 -10.92 -12.73 -8.77
N SER A 34 -11.36 -11.47 -8.75
CA SER A 34 -11.73 -10.73 -9.97
C SER A 34 -11.56 -9.22 -9.78
N ILE A 35 -11.60 -8.44 -10.86
CA ILE A 35 -11.63 -6.98 -10.80
C ILE A 35 -12.85 -6.44 -10.03
N ASP A 36 -13.95 -7.19 -10.01
CA ASP A 36 -15.20 -6.84 -9.33
C ASP A 36 -15.26 -7.39 -7.88
N THR A 37 -14.10 -7.66 -7.28
CA THR A 37 -14.02 -8.15 -5.89
C THR A 37 -14.71 -7.16 -4.96
N LYS A 38 -15.59 -7.66 -4.09
CA LYS A 38 -16.34 -6.85 -3.13
C LYS A 38 -15.96 -7.20 -1.69
N PRO A 39 -16.17 -6.28 -0.73
CA PRO A 39 -16.04 -6.60 0.69
C PRO A 39 -16.99 -7.75 1.11
N PRO A 40 -16.66 -8.48 2.18
CA PRO A 40 -15.43 -8.37 2.97
C PRO A 40 -14.24 -9.12 2.35
N ILE A 41 -13.01 -8.62 2.58
CA ILE A 41 -11.78 -9.30 2.15
C ILE A 41 -11.26 -10.17 3.28
N PHE A 42 -10.87 -11.39 2.93
CA PHE A 42 -10.25 -12.33 3.87
C PHE A 42 -8.81 -12.60 3.47
N LEU A 43 -7.88 -12.28 4.36
CA LEU A 43 -6.45 -12.49 4.15
C LEU A 43 -5.89 -13.49 5.16
N SER A 44 -5.05 -14.39 4.71
CA SER A 44 -4.09 -15.10 5.56
C SER A 44 -2.90 -14.20 5.92
N ASP A 45 -2.02 -14.67 6.82
CA ASP A 45 -0.78 -13.95 7.14
C ASP A 45 0.10 -13.77 5.88
N VAL A 46 0.17 -14.77 5.00
CA VAL A 46 0.93 -14.68 3.73
C VAL A 46 0.30 -13.70 2.74
N GLU A 47 -1.03 -13.74 2.58
CA GLU A 47 -1.74 -12.79 1.70
C GLU A 47 -1.66 -11.35 2.25
N ALA A 48 -1.65 -11.18 3.58
CA ALA A 48 -1.46 -9.88 4.21
C ALA A 48 -0.06 -9.31 3.97
N GLU A 49 0.99 -10.13 4.11
CA GLU A 49 2.36 -9.74 3.76
C GLU A 49 2.47 -9.39 2.28
N ALA A 50 1.93 -10.23 1.39
CA ALA A 50 1.93 -9.97 -0.05
C ALA A 50 1.18 -8.69 -0.42
N LEU A 51 0.11 -8.35 0.32
CA LEU A 51 -0.65 -7.12 0.09
C LEU A 51 0.13 -5.87 0.53
N ILE A 52 0.90 -5.96 1.62
CA ILE A 52 1.82 -4.90 2.04
C ILE A 52 2.94 -4.72 1.00
N ASP A 53 3.50 -5.82 0.48
CA ASP A 53 4.53 -5.78 -0.54
C ASP A 53 4.02 -5.10 -1.83
N LEU A 54 2.81 -5.43 -2.28
CA LEU A 54 2.16 -4.75 -3.41
C LEU A 54 2.08 -3.24 -3.16
N ALA A 55 1.56 -2.81 -2.01
CA ALA A 55 1.48 -1.40 -1.65
C ALA A 55 2.85 -0.69 -1.69
N VAL A 56 3.91 -1.35 -1.20
CA VAL A 56 5.29 -0.83 -1.24
C VAL A 56 5.80 -0.72 -2.68
N ILE A 57 5.50 -1.71 -3.53
CA ILE A 57 5.89 -1.72 -4.94
C ILE A 57 5.23 -0.56 -5.68
N GLU A 58 3.92 -0.35 -5.49
CA GLU A 58 3.19 0.76 -6.12
C GLU A 58 3.75 2.12 -5.70
N LYS A 59 4.05 2.29 -4.41
CA LYS A 59 4.74 3.49 -3.91
C LYS A 59 6.11 3.70 -4.58
N LYS A 60 6.86 2.63 -4.85
CA LYS A 60 8.16 2.74 -5.53
C LYS A 60 8.01 3.08 -7.01
N LYS A 61 7.03 2.50 -7.71
CA LYS A 61 6.75 2.82 -9.12
C LYS A 61 6.36 4.27 -9.29
N VAL A 62 5.44 4.76 -8.47
CA VAL A 62 4.99 6.16 -8.55
C VAL A 62 6.15 7.13 -8.26
N ARG A 63 7.05 6.78 -7.34
CA ARG A 63 8.27 7.58 -7.08
C ARG A 63 9.19 7.66 -8.30
N LEU A 64 9.23 6.63 -9.13
CA LEU A 64 10.02 6.61 -10.37
C LEU A 64 9.32 7.38 -11.49
N MET A 65 7.98 7.34 -11.55
CA MET A 65 7.19 8.09 -12.53
C MET A 65 7.16 9.59 -12.24
N PHE A 66 7.10 9.96 -10.97
CA PHE A 66 6.99 11.34 -10.49
C PHE A 66 8.21 11.71 -9.63
N PRO A 67 9.41 11.84 -10.20
CA PRO A 67 10.64 12.03 -9.42
C PRO A 67 10.76 13.42 -8.76
N TYR A 68 9.92 14.37 -9.16
CA TYR A 68 9.95 15.76 -8.68
C TYR A 68 8.68 16.13 -7.90
N TYR A 69 8.18 15.18 -7.10
CA TYR A 69 6.99 15.34 -6.28
C TYR A 69 7.24 16.16 -4.99
N ASP A 70 8.51 16.34 -4.61
CA ASP A 70 8.94 17.01 -3.38
C ASP A 70 9.04 18.54 -3.61
N ASP A 71 8.27 19.32 -2.85
CA ASP A 71 8.16 20.78 -2.98
C ASP A 71 9.45 21.53 -2.61
N GLU A 72 10.40 20.86 -1.95
CA GLU A 72 11.74 21.36 -1.70
C GLU A 72 12.69 21.13 -2.89
N HIS A 73 12.32 20.31 -3.88
CA HIS A 73 13.19 19.96 -5.00
C HIS A 73 13.27 21.10 -6.04
N PRO A 74 14.46 21.46 -6.58
CA PRO A 74 14.59 22.54 -7.58
C PRO A 74 13.80 22.35 -8.88
N LEU A 75 13.40 21.11 -9.17
CA LEU A 75 12.60 20.74 -10.35
C LEU A 75 11.16 20.37 -9.98
N PHE A 76 10.68 20.78 -8.80
CA PHE A 76 9.33 20.47 -8.31
C PHE A 76 8.26 20.68 -9.37
N ASN A 77 7.33 19.74 -9.43
CA ASN A 77 6.17 19.80 -10.28
C ASN A 77 4.91 19.40 -9.49
N GLU A 78 3.94 20.31 -9.39
CA GLU A 78 2.67 20.09 -8.68
C GLU A 78 1.85 18.92 -9.26
N GLU A 79 1.95 18.64 -10.56
CA GLU A 79 1.30 17.46 -11.16
C GLU A 79 1.96 16.15 -10.69
N HIS A 80 3.27 16.17 -10.46
CA HIS A 80 4.01 15.03 -9.92
C HIS A 80 3.65 14.78 -8.45
N GLU A 81 3.50 15.85 -7.66
CA GLU A 81 3.02 15.77 -6.27
C GLU A 81 1.64 15.12 -6.20
N LYS A 82 0.66 15.63 -6.97
CA LYS A 82 -0.69 15.07 -7.00
C LYS A 82 -0.71 13.59 -7.36
N GLY A 83 0.00 13.21 -8.42
CA GLY A 83 0.08 11.81 -8.83
C GLY A 83 0.77 10.91 -7.80
N PHE A 84 1.75 11.44 -7.07
CA PHE A 84 2.43 10.71 -5.99
C PHE A 84 1.55 10.55 -4.74
N ASP A 85 0.87 11.61 -4.33
CA ASP A 85 -0.01 11.64 -3.16
C ASP A 85 -1.23 10.74 -3.34
N ASP A 86 -1.81 10.69 -4.54
CA ASP A 86 -2.94 9.80 -4.85
C ASP A 86 -2.59 8.33 -4.56
N ILE A 87 -1.39 7.88 -4.94
CA ILE A 87 -0.94 6.50 -4.69
C ILE A 87 -0.45 6.32 -3.26
N GLN A 88 0.30 7.29 -2.70
CA GLN A 88 0.82 7.20 -1.35
C GLN A 88 -0.32 7.16 -0.32
N MET A 89 -1.24 8.13 -0.36
CA MET A 89 -2.38 8.18 0.57
C MET A 89 -3.50 7.21 0.18
N GLY A 90 -3.72 6.97 -1.12
CA GLY A 90 -4.79 6.11 -1.60
C GLY A 90 -4.51 4.63 -1.36
N ILE A 91 -3.39 4.12 -1.84
CA ILE A 91 -3.09 2.68 -1.85
C ILE A 91 -2.16 2.33 -0.70
N TYR A 92 -1.02 3.01 -0.58
CA TYR A 92 0.02 2.58 0.34
C TYR A 92 -0.38 2.73 1.82
N GLU A 93 -0.73 3.94 2.24
CA GLU A 93 -1.02 4.20 3.65
C GLU A 93 -2.32 3.51 4.12
N LYS A 94 -3.38 3.52 3.30
CA LYS A 94 -4.64 2.85 3.66
C LYS A 94 -4.46 1.34 3.74
N THR A 95 -3.77 0.72 2.78
CA THR A 95 -3.51 -0.73 2.82
C THR A 95 -2.81 -1.13 4.11
N ILE A 96 -1.72 -0.44 4.46
CA ILE A 96 -1.00 -0.70 5.70
C ILE A 96 -1.92 -0.53 6.90
N TYR A 97 -2.67 0.58 6.98
CA TYR A 97 -3.57 0.84 8.10
C TYR A 97 -4.59 -0.29 8.32
N TYR A 98 -5.28 -0.73 7.27
CA TYR A 98 -6.35 -1.73 7.38
C TYR A 98 -5.80 -3.13 7.65
N VAL A 99 -4.72 -3.53 6.96
CA VAL A 99 -4.05 -4.80 7.18
C VAL A 99 -3.49 -4.86 8.61
N GLU A 100 -2.75 -3.83 9.05
CA GLU A 100 -2.24 -3.80 10.42
C GLU A 100 -3.37 -3.83 11.45
N SER A 101 -4.48 -3.12 11.23
CA SER A 101 -5.60 -3.10 12.17
C SER A 101 -6.23 -4.48 12.35
N ALA A 102 -6.32 -5.28 11.28
CA ALA A 102 -6.83 -6.65 11.33
C ALA A 102 -5.83 -7.65 11.93
N PHE A 103 -4.52 -7.41 11.80
CA PHE A 103 -3.47 -8.37 12.17
C PHE A 103 -2.69 -8.00 13.46
N LYS A 104 -2.83 -6.77 13.99
CA LYS A 104 -2.12 -6.26 15.19
C LYS A 104 -2.40 -6.99 16.51
N LYS A 105 -3.22 -8.04 16.53
CA LYS A 105 -3.27 -8.95 17.70
C LYS A 105 -2.05 -9.86 17.82
N ARG A 106 -1.15 -9.95 16.82
CA ARG A 106 0.18 -10.57 16.96
C ARG A 106 1.22 -9.89 16.05
N SER A 107 2.01 -9.00 16.64
CA SER A 107 3.38 -8.60 16.24
C SER A 107 3.81 -8.97 14.81
N ILE A 108 3.37 -8.19 13.82
CA ILE A 108 4.11 -8.09 12.55
C ILE A 108 5.43 -7.37 12.89
N ARG A 109 6.56 -8.01 12.58
CA ARG A 109 7.88 -7.52 12.98
C ARG A 109 8.11 -6.12 12.41
N SER A 110 8.23 -5.19 13.34
CA SER A 110 8.48 -3.76 13.18
C SER A 110 9.78 -3.40 12.43
N SER A 111 10.54 -4.33 11.83
CA SER A 111 11.85 -4.03 11.25
C SER A 111 11.76 -3.16 10.00
N ASP A 112 10.80 -3.40 9.11
CA ASP A 112 10.69 -2.61 7.86
C ASP A 112 9.96 -1.27 8.05
N LEU A 113 9.15 -1.17 9.12
CA LEU A 113 8.46 0.07 9.51
C LEU A 113 9.37 1.04 10.27
N ILE A 114 10.41 0.55 10.93
CA ILE A 114 11.39 1.39 11.63
C ILE A 114 12.22 2.20 10.63
N ASP A 115 12.59 1.62 9.49
CA ASP A 115 13.34 2.34 8.45
C ASP A 115 12.53 3.48 7.82
N ILE A 116 11.20 3.34 7.74
CA ILE A 116 10.31 4.38 7.21
C ILE A 116 10.05 5.49 8.25
N LYS A 117 9.86 5.13 9.53
CA LYS A 117 9.72 6.10 10.63
C LYS A 117 11.02 6.82 10.99
N LEU A 118 12.18 6.26 10.66
CA LEU A 118 13.48 6.90 10.85
C LEU A 118 13.83 7.82 9.68
N ARG A 119 13.51 7.43 8.44
CA ARG A 119 13.73 8.30 7.25
C ARG A 119 12.87 9.56 7.29
N ASN A 120 11.61 9.49 7.72
CA ASN A 120 10.74 10.67 7.80
C ASN A 120 11.03 11.58 9.01
N ARG A 121 11.87 11.17 9.97
CA ARG A 121 12.28 12.01 11.10
C ARG A 121 13.53 12.86 10.83
N HIS A 122 14.21 12.65 9.72
CA HIS A 122 15.36 13.47 9.31
C HIS A 122 15.02 14.59 8.33
N ILE A 123 13.79 14.63 7.81
CA ILE A 123 13.32 15.71 6.93
C ILE A 123 12.78 16.91 7.75
N HIS A 124 12.44 16.73 9.03
CA HIS A 124 11.96 17.82 9.91
C HIS A 124 12.99 18.36 10.91
N ARG A 125 14.28 18.12 10.67
CA ARG A 125 15.36 18.77 11.44
C ARG A 125 16.47 19.20 10.51
N GLN A 126 16.23 20.27 9.75
CA GLN A 126 17.21 21.29 9.42
C GLN A 126 16.50 22.58 9.04
#